data_AF-A0A0J6CIF6-F1
#
_entry.id   AF-A0A0J6CIF6-F1
#
_cell.length_a   1.000
_cell.length_b   1.000
_cell.length_c   1.000
_cell.angle_alpha   90.00
_cell.angle_beta   90.00
_cell.angle_gamma   90.00
#
_symmetry.space_group_name_H-M   'P 1'
#
loop_
_entity.id
_entity.type
_entity.pdbx_description
1 polymer ?
#
loop_
_entity_poly.entity_id
_entity_poly.type
_entity_poly.pdbx_seq_one_letter_code
_entity_poly.pdbx_strand_id
1 'polypeptide(L)'
;MIFAPHILQVKVTKPMDKDGFGRPIPGTGGESWQDVCKCRCDDVSAEKKVSINGVLYDFKYKVVFDKPIKVEAGEEVRCLNLDGSIRGEGIAKSPLETNYFPYRQIWLE
;
A
#
# COMPACT_ATOMS: atom_id res chain seq x y z
N MET A 1 -12.44 -14.51 5.07
CA MET A 1 -11.97 -13.78 6.25
C MET A 1 -10.53 -14.20 6.50
N ILE A 2 -9.59 -13.36 6.09
CA ILE A 2 -8.17 -13.58 6.37
C ILE A 2 -7.85 -13.11 7.79
N PHE A 3 -6.81 -13.67 8.40
CA PHE A 3 -6.27 -13.11 9.64
C PHE A 3 -5.56 -11.78 9.32
N ALA A 4 -6.16 -10.65 9.73
CA ALA A 4 -5.69 -9.31 9.39
C ALA A 4 -5.49 -8.44 10.64
N PRO A 5 -4.32 -8.55 11.31
CA PRO A 5 -4.04 -7.85 12.56
C PRO A 5 -3.61 -6.38 12.35
N HIS A 6 -3.34 -5.95 11.12
CA HIS A 6 -2.80 -4.62 10.82
C HIS A 6 -3.82 -3.74 10.10
N ILE A 7 -3.54 -2.43 10.04
CA ILE A 7 -4.30 -1.44 9.25
C ILE A 7 -3.45 -1.03 8.05
N LEU A 8 -4.00 -1.19 6.84
CA LEU A 8 -3.38 -0.73 5.60
C LEU A 8 -3.76 0.73 5.35
N GLN A 9 -2.76 1.58 5.17
CA GLN A 9 -2.90 2.96 4.75
C GLN A 9 -2.24 3.20 3.40
N VAL A 10 -2.87 4.02 2.58
CA VAL A 10 -2.30 4.53 1.32
C VAL A 10 -2.01 6.01 1.49
N LYS A 11 -0.89 6.46 0.94
CA LYS A 11 -0.54 7.88 0.91
C LYS A 11 -1.34 8.59 -0.17
N VAL A 12 -2.05 9.62 0.24
CA VAL A 12 -2.86 10.48 -0.64
C VAL A 12 -2.20 11.85 -0.73
N THR A 13 -1.82 12.23 -1.94
CA THR A 13 -1.31 13.55 -2.28
C THR A 13 -2.45 14.44 -2.77
N LYS A 14 -2.82 15.44 -1.97
CA LYS A 14 -3.76 16.48 -2.41
C LYS A 14 -2.98 17.56 -3.18
N PRO A 15 -3.30 17.82 -4.46
CA PRO A 15 -2.69 18.94 -5.18
C PRO A 15 -3.07 20.27 -4.53
N MET A 16 -2.22 21.29 -4.71
CA MET A 16 -2.55 22.64 -4.26
C MET A 16 -3.78 23.16 -5.00
N ASP A 17 -4.71 23.74 -4.26
CA ASP A 17 -5.88 24.41 -4.81
C ASP A 17 -5.41 25.64 -5.60
N LYS A 18 -6.14 25.99 -6.67
CA LYS A 18 -5.82 27.15 -7.51
C LYS A 18 -6.80 28.28 -7.21
N ASP A 19 -6.28 29.51 -7.15
CA ASP A 19 -7.11 30.71 -7.05
C ASP A 19 -7.91 30.98 -8.35
N GLY A 20 -8.74 32.02 -8.35
CA GLY A 20 -9.52 32.44 -9.53
C GLY A 20 -8.70 32.85 -10.75
N PHE A 21 -7.37 32.94 -10.63
CA PHE A 21 -6.41 33.22 -11.70
C PHE A 21 -5.56 32.00 -12.07
N GLY A 22 -5.85 30.82 -11.50
CA GLY A 22 -5.15 29.57 -11.78
C GLY A 22 -3.82 29.39 -11.05
N ARG A 23 -3.49 30.24 -10.07
CA ARG A 23 -2.23 30.18 -9.31
C ARG A 23 -2.41 29.25 -8.10
N PRO A 24 -1.42 28.40 -7.78
CA PRO A 24 -1.50 27.52 -6.62
C PRO A 24 -1.51 28.33 -5.32
N ILE A 25 -2.43 28.02 -4.42
CA ILE A 25 -2.56 28.64 -3.10
C ILE A 25 -1.64 27.87 -2.13
N PRO A 26 -0.59 28.50 -1.60
CA PRO A 26 0.31 27.85 -0.64
C PRO A 26 -0.45 27.33 0.59
N GLY A 27 -0.12 26.12 1.04
CA GLY A 27 -0.71 25.51 2.23
C GLY A 27 -2.05 24.78 2.02
N THR A 28 -2.59 24.74 0.79
CA THR A 28 -3.83 24.00 0.48
C THR A 28 -3.62 22.57 -0.02
N GLY A 29 -2.40 22.27 -0.48
CA GLY A 29 -1.95 20.93 -0.86
C GLY A 29 -1.16 20.27 0.28
N GLY A 30 -1.09 18.95 0.27
CA GLY A 30 -0.39 18.19 1.31
C GLY A 30 -0.40 16.68 1.07
N GLU A 31 0.47 15.99 1.79
CA GLU A 31 0.50 14.54 1.87
C GLU A 31 -0.22 14.10 3.13
N SER A 32 -1.08 13.09 2.99
CA SER A 32 -1.79 12.50 4.13
C SER A 32 -1.86 11.00 3.96
N TRP A 33 -2.07 10.28 5.06
CA TRP A 33 -2.27 8.84 5.05
C TRP A 33 -3.73 8.53 5.29
N GLN A 34 -4.32 7.70 4.44
CA GLN A 34 -5.72 7.31 4.53
C GLN A 34 -5.85 5.83 4.87
N ASP A 35 -6.64 5.52 5.90
CA ASP A 35 -7.03 4.14 6.25
C ASP A 35 -7.85 3.53 5.12
N VAL A 36 -7.38 2.41 4.61
CA VAL A 36 -8.03 1.70 3.51
C VAL A 36 -8.79 0.48 4.03
N CYS A 37 -8.11 -0.42 4.73
CA CYS A 37 -8.71 -1.65 5.26
C CYS A 37 -7.81 -2.33 6.30
N LYS A 38 -8.28 -3.45 6.86
CA LYS A 38 -7.42 -4.34 7.64
C LYS A 38 -6.60 -5.23 6.71
N CYS A 39 -5.35 -5.49 7.07
CA CYS A 39 -4.47 -6.36 6.29
C CYS A 39 -3.61 -7.28 7.17
N ARG A 40 -3.01 -8.27 6.52
CA ARG A 40 -1.89 -9.05 7.05
C ARG A 40 -0.61 -8.59 6.35
N CYS A 41 0.40 -8.24 7.11
CA CYS A 41 1.70 -7.83 6.60
C CYS A 41 2.72 -8.89 7.06
N ASP A 42 3.19 -9.67 6.11
CA ASP A 42 4.18 -10.71 6.32
C ASP A 42 5.55 -10.13 5.94
N ASP A 43 6.51 -10.19 6.86
CA ASP A 43 7.90 -9.81 6.59
C ASP A 43 8.60 -10.98 5.91
N VAL A 44 9.02 -10.71 4.68
CA VAL A 44 9.58 -11.69 3.74
C VAL A 44 10.99 -11.28 3.32
N SER A 45 11.59 -10.31 4.03
CA SER A 45 12.94 -9.79 3.75
C SER A 45 14.04 -10.86 3.82
N ALA A 46 13.79 -11.94 4.57
CA ALA A 46 14.69 -13.10 4.65
C ALA A 46 14.45 -14.15 3.54
N GLU A 47 13.36 -14.04 2.77
CA GLU A 47 13.03 -14.99 1.70
C GLU A 47 13.75 -14.63 0.38
N LYS A 48 13.99 -15.64 -0.46
CA LYS A 48 14.70 -15.46 -1.73
C LYS A 48 13.95 -14.51 -2.66
N LYS A 49 14.70 -13.65 -3.35
CA LYS A 49 14.25 -12.74 -4.43
C LYS A 49 13.12 -13.36 -5.27
N VAL A 50 12.01 -12.63 -5.39
CA VAL A 50 10.86 -13.08 -6.16
C VAL A 50 11.11 -12.76 -7.63
N SER A 51 11.10 -13.79 -8.49
CA SER A 51 11.14 -13.58 -9.94
C SER A 51 9.73 -13.33 -10.46
N ILE A 52 9.46 -12.12 -10.96
CA ILE A 52 8.22 -11.79 -11.67
C ILE A 52 8.61 -11.53 -13.13
N ASN A 53 8.10 -12.34 -14.05
CA ASN A 53 8.40 -12.26 -15.49
C ASN A 53 9.90 -12.25 -15.83
N GLY A 54 10.72 -12.95 -15.05
CA GLY A 54 12.17 -13.04 -15.26
C GLY A 54 12.99 -11.91 -14.62
N VAL A 55 12.34 -10.92 -14.00
CA VAL A 55 13.01 -9.87 -13.22
C VAL A 55 12.98 -10.25 -11.75
N LEU A 56 14.15 -10.25 -11.11
CA LEU A 56 14.29 -10.51 -9.68
C LEU A 56 14.00 -9.23 -8.90
N TYR A 57 12.97 -9.29 -8.06
CA TYR A 57 12.61 -8.24 -7.12
C TYR A 57 12.99 -8.64 -5.71
N ASP A 58 13.49 -7.68 -4.96
CA ASP A 58 13.81 -7.81 -3.54
C ASP A 58 12.70 -7.13 -2.74
N PHE A 59 11.63 -7.89 -2.46
CA PHE A 59 10.50 -7.38 -1.69
C PHE A 59 10.72 -7.61 -0.21
N LYS A 60 10.45 -6.59 0.61
CA LYS A 60 10.57 -6.70 2.07
C LYS A 60 9.30 -7.22 2.72
N TYR A 61 8.15 -6.84 2.16
CA TYR A 61 6.86 -7.15 2.75
C TYR A 61 5.87 -7.71 1.72
N LYS A 62 5.11 -8.72 2.15
CA LYS A 62 3.94 -9.21 1.46
C LYS A 62 2.70 -8.81 2.23
N VAL A 63 1.79 -8.07 1.60
CA VAL A 63 0.57 -7.58 2.26
C VAL A 63 -0.65 -8.23 1.62
N VAL A 64 -1.54 -8.77 2.44
CA VAL A 64 -2.77 -9.45 2.03
C VAL A 64 -3.98 -8.75 2.66
N PHE A 65 -5.01 -8.46 1.86
CA PHE A 65 -6.23 -7.77 2.29
C PHE A 65 -7.47 -8.27 1.53
N ASP A 66 -8.65 -8.17 2.12
CA ASP A 66 -9.91 -8.65 1.52
C ASP A 66 -10.38 -7.73 0.36
N LYS A 67 -11.05 -8.32 -0.64
CA LYS A 67 -11.79 -7.59 -1.71
C LYS A 67 -12.98 -6.83 -1.09
N PRO A 68 -13.50 -5.74 -1.72
CA PRO A 68 -13.24 -5.23 -3.07
C PRO A 68 -12.18 -4.12 -3.16
N ILE A 69 -11.48 -3.82 -2.07
CA ILE A 69 -10.46 -2.77 -1.99
C ILE A 69 -9.43 -2.94 -3.12
N LYS A 70 -8.97 -1.83 -3.69
CA LYS A 70 -7.88 -1.81 -4.68
C LYS A 70 -6.74 -0.93 -4.18
N VAL A 71 -5.54 -1.43 -4.37
CA VAL A 71 -4.28 -0.68 -4.22
C VAL A 71 -3.55 -0.89 -5.54
N GLU A 72 -3.20 0.19 -6.20
CA GLU A 72 -2.59 0.19 -7.52
C GLU A 72 -1.06 0.11 -7.42
N ALA A 73 -0.42 -0.34 -8.50
CA ALA A 73 1.03 -0.34 -8.55
C ALA A 73 1.56 1.10 -8.60
N GLY A 74 2.56 1.41 -7.78
CA GLY A 74 3.14 2.74 -7.63
C GLY A 74 2.61 3.53 -6.43
N GLU A 75 1.54 3.08 -5.78
CA GLU A 75 1.04 3.72 -4.56
C GLU A 75 1.99 3.46 -3.38
N GLU A 76 2.27 4.51 -2.61
CA GLU A 76 3.04 4.42 -1.38
C GLU A 76 2.10 3.98 -0.25
N VAL A 77 2.44 2.87 0.39
CA VAL A 77 1.57 2.23 1.38
C VAL A 77 2.32 1.89 2.64
N ARG A 78 1.61 1.88 3.76
CA ARG A 78 2.14 1.42 5.04
C ARG A 78 1.12 0.58 5.80
N CYS A 79 1.63 -0.38 6.55
CA CYS A 79 0.86 -1.23 7.44
C CYS A 79 1.15 -0.81 8.88
N LEU A 80 0.10 -0.48 9.63
CA LEU A 80 0.20 -0.14 11.04
C LEU A 80 -0.24 -1.32 11.91
N ASN A 81 0.50 -1.55 12.99
CA ASN A 81 0.02 -2.34 14.11
C ASN A 81 -1.13 -1.61 14.83
N LEU A 82 -1.89 -2.34 15.65
CA LEU A 82 -3.01 -1.76 16.43
C LEU A 82 -2.56 -0.68 17.43
N ASP A 83 -1.29 -0.67 17.83
CA ASP A 83 -0.68 0.35 18.69
C ASP A 83 -0.24 1.61 17.93
N GLY A 84 -0.41 1.64 16.61
CA GLY A 84 0.00 2.74 15.73
C GLY A 84 1.46 2.67 15.25
N SER A 85 2.24 1.66 15.66
CA SER A 85 3.60 1.47 15.14
C SER A 85 3.58 0.97 13.70
N ILE A 86 4.56 1.39 12.89
CA ILE A 86 4.68 0.95 11.49
C ILE A 86 5.26 -0.46 11.46
N ARG A 87 4.47 -1.41 10.95
CA ARG A 87 4.90 -2.81 10.74
C ARG A 87 5.74 -2.97 9.47
N GLY A 88 5.40 -2.23 8.43
CA GLY A 88 6.06 -2.25 7.13
C GLY A 88 5.52 -1.13 6.24
N GLU A 89 6.39 -0.57 5.40
CA GLU A 89 6.10 0.53 4.49
C GLU A 89 6.87 0.29 3.19
N GLY A 90 6.31 0.76 2.07
CA GLY A 90 6.99 0.72 0.77
C GLY A 90 6.06 1.04 -0.39
N ILE A 91 6.59 0.91 -1.60
CA ILE A 91 5.84 1.15 -2.83
C ILE A 91 5.22 -0.16 -3.30
N ALA A 92 3.90 -0.17 -3.55
CA ALA A 92 3.21 -1.33 -4.09
C ALA A 92 3.65 -1.62 -5.53
N LYS A 93 4.11 -2.85 -5.86
CA LYS A 93 4.56 -3.19 -7.23
C LYS A 93 3.64 -4.13 -7.99
N SER A 94 3.16 -5.18 -7.32
CA SER A 94 2.44 -6.26 -7.98
C SER A 94 1.14 -6.56 -7.26
N PRO A 95 0.06 -5.81 -7.55
CA PRO A 95 -1.28 -6.16 -7.12
C PRO A 95 -1.72 -7.42 -7.87
N LEU A 96 -1.58 -8.56 -7.21
CA LEU A 96 -2.06 -9.83 -7.72
C LEU A 96 -3.46 -10.06 -7.19
N GLU A 97 -4.41 -10.14 -8.12
CA GLU A 97 -5.75 -10.59 -7.81
C GLU A 97 -5.82 -12.11 -7.85
N THR A 98 -6.32 -12.72 -6.77
CA THR A 98 -6.67 -14.14 -6.81
C THR A 98 -8.08 -14.28 -7.39
N ASN A 99 -8.24 -15.12 -8.42
CA ASN A 99 -9.53 -15.30 -9.09
C ASN A 99 -10.57 -16.00 -8.20
N TYR A 100 -10.12 -17.00 -7.43
CA TYR A 100 -10.99 -17.83 -6.59
C TYR A 100 -11.13 -17.31 -5.16
N PHE A 101 -10.07 -16.75 -4.58
CA PHE A 101 -10.12 -16.32 -3.18
C PHE A 101 -10.63 -14.88 -3.04
N PRO A 102 -11.32 -14.55 -1.93
CA PRO A 102 -11.90 -13.24 -1.71
C PRO A 102 -10.86 -12.19 -1.24
N TYR A 103 -9.57 -12.41 -1.49
CA TYR A 103 -8.49 -11.50 -1.07
C TYR A 103 -7.57 -11.11 -2.22
N ARG A 104 -6.82 -10.04 -2.01
CA ARG A 104 -5.76 -9.54 -2.88
C ARG A 104 -4.44 -9.56 -2.13
N GLN A 105 -3.35 -9.59 -2.88
CA GLN A 105 -2.01 -9.45 -2.32
C GLN A 105 -1.21 -8.41 -3.09
N ILE A 106 -0.40 -7.64 -2.38
CA ILE A 106 0.59 -6.71 -2.92
C ILE A 106 1.96 -7.02 -2.30
N TRP A 107 3.01 -6.63 -3.02
CA TRP A 107 4.40 -6.72 -2.57
C TRP A 107 4.98 -5.31 -2.46
N LEU A 108 5.72 -5.07 -1.37
CA LEU A 108 6.33 -3.79 -1.05
C LEU A 108 7.85 -3.87 -1.17
N GLU A 109 8.43 -2.86 -1.82
CA GLU A 109 9.88 -2.60 -1.94
C GLU A 109 10.34 -1.50 -0.96
#